data_AF-A0A2V9KKQ6-F1
#
_entry.id   AF-A0A2V9KKQ6-F1
#
_cell.length_a   1.000
_cell.length_b   1.000
_cell.length_c   1.000
_cell.angle_alpha   90.00
_cell.angle_beta   90.00
_cell.angle_gamma   90.00
#
_symmetry.space_group_name_H-M   'P 1'
#
loop_
_entity.id
_entity.type
_entity.pdbx_description
1 polymer ?
#
loop_
_entity_poly.entity_id
_entity_poly.type
_entity_poly.pdbx_seq_one_letter_code
_entity_poly.pdbx_strand_id
1 'polypeptide(L)'
;MGLAALLLGHAGLGLAMRASETVGTLHAVATAAVGLGLALFGRSLKPALYLAAYVVGSEVLWRMTGTAVFWEYGKYTLSAILLVVALRARRSGASGLPILYFVLLLPSAIITLSNLEWDAARRQLSFNLSGPFALMVCVFVFWDLRVSRAELTRIFAALMAPTAGVSAIALAGVTSTRVSFNRGSNFASSGGFGPNQVSAVLALGALVALMWLLQDRVRPGLKAVLFAAITTFAAQSALTFSRGGLYFTGLAWAAGAFYYARGRQTRLRVAALSLAVLAVAAVLVVPRLESFTGGKLSDRFQDMDPTRREKIVQIELARGAWRPPLTPSSRGWSGSTDCSVSRRR
;
A
#
# COMPACT_ATOMS: atom_id res chain seq x y z
N MET A 1 9.65 -16.06 18.62
CA MET A 1 8.74 -16.51 17.55
C MET A 1 9.40 -16.26 16.20
N GLY A 2 9.33 -17.21 15.27
CA GLY A 2 9.89 -17.04 13.92
C GLY A 2 8.99 -16.21 12.99
N LEU A 3 9.54 -15.68 11.89
CA LEU A 3 8.79 -14.87 10.91
C LEU A 3 7.56 -15.61 10.38
N ALA A 4 7.65 -16.91 10.09
CA ALA A 4 6.51 -17.69 9.61
C ALA A 4 5.33 -17.66 10.59
N ALA A 5 5.59 -17.87 11.88
CA ALA A 5 4.55 -17.79 12.92
C ALA A 5 3.96 -16.38 13.03
N LEU A 6 4.78 -15.33 12.87
CA LEU A 6 4.30 -13.96 12.86
C LEU A 6 3.34 -13.69 11.69
N LEU A 7 3.69 -14.12 10.47
CA LEU A 7 2.86 -13.95 9.28
C LEU A 7 1.56 -14.76 9.38
N LEU A 8 1.63 -16.02 9.84
CA LEU A 8 0.45 -16.87 10.03
C LEU A 8 -0.48 -16.32 11.12
N GLY A 9 0.07 -15.82 12.22
CA GLY A 9 -0.70 -15.16 13.26
C GLY A 9 -1.44 -13.93 12.74
N HIS A 10 -0.79 -13.11 11.90
CA HIS A 10 -1.43 -11.94 11.30
C HIS A 10 -2.41 -12.29 10.18
N ALA A 11 -2.20 -13.38 9.46
CA ALA A 11 -3.19 -13.94 8.54
C ALA A 11 -4.48 -14.29 9.29
N GLY A 12 -4.37 -14.99 10.42
CA GLY A 12 -5.51 -15.30 11.29
C GLY A 12 -6.17 -14.05 11.88
N LEU A 13 -5.36 -13.09 12.35
CA LEU A 13 -5.86 -11.81 12.85
C LEU A 13 -6.62 -11.02 11.78
N GLY A 14 -6.13 -10.97 10.54
CA GLY A 14 -6.81 -10.30 9.44
C GLY A 14 -8.20 -10.92 9.16
N LEU A 15 -8.30 -12.25 9.18
CA LEU A 15 -9.58 -12.94 9.06
C LEU A 15 -10.52 -12.64 10.25
N ALA A 16 -9.99 -12.57 11.47
CA ALA A 16 -10.77 -12.19 12.66
C ALA A 16 -11.29 -10.74 12.57
N MET A 17 -10.45 -9.80 12.09
CA MET A 17 -10.86 -8.41 11.85
C MET A 17 -11.91 -8.32 10.75
N ARG A 18 -11.84 -9.16 9.71
CA ARG A 18 -12.89 -9.24 8.68
C ARG A 18 -14.22 -9.73 9.25
N ALA A 19 -14.18 -10.64 10.24
CA ALA A 19 -15.38 -11.18 10.87
C ALA A 19 -15.98 -10.22 11.93
N SER A 20 -15.19 -9.31 12.49
CA SER A 20 -15.62 -8.40 13.54
C SER A 20 -14.94 -7.03 13.44
N GLU A 21 -15.74 -6.00 13.15
CA GLU A 21 -15.32 -4.59 13.15
C GLU A 21 -14.71 -4.18 14.49
N THR A 22 -15.21 -4.72 15.61
CA THR A 22 -14.68 -4.44 16.96
C THR A 22 -13.22 -4.87 17.09
N VAL A 23 -12.85 -6.04 16.56
CA VAL A 23 -11.46 -6.53 16.58
C VAL A 23 -10.57 -5.58 15.79
N GLY A 24 -11.02 -5.15 14.60
CA GLY A 24 -10.30 -4.17 13.79
C GLY A 24 -10.09 -2.85 14.51
N THR A 25 -11.13 -2.36 15.19
CA THR A 25 -11.13 -1.08 15.91
C THR A 25 -10.20 -1.13 17.12
N LEU A 26 -10.30 -2.18 17.94
CA LEU A 26 -9.39 -2.39 19.06
C LEU A 26 -7.95 -2.49 18.59
N HIS A 27 -7.70 -3.21 17.50
CA HIS A 27 -6.37 -3.33 16.92
C HIS A 27 -5.82 -1.96 16.47
N ALA A 28 -6.61 -1.16 15.75
CA ALA A 28 -6.19 0.16 15.28
C ALA A 28 -5.89 1.12 16.44
N VAL A 29 -6.78 1.18 17.44
CA VAL A 29 -6.61 2.04 18.63
C VAL A 29 -5.42 1.59 19.48
N ALA A 30 -5.28 0.29 19.73
CA ALA A 30 -4.15 -0.27 20.47
C ALA A 30 -2.83 0.01 19.75
N THR A 31 -2.79 -0.12 18.42
CA THR A 31 -1.59 0.20 17.62
C THR A 31 -1.19 1.67 17.82
N ALA A 32 -2.13 2.61 17.75
CA ALA A 32 -1.82 4.02 17.96
C ALA A 32 -1.38 4.30 19.41
N ALA A 33 -2.09 3.78 20.41
CA ALA A 33 -1.79 3.98 21.82
C ALA A 33 -0.41 3.42 22.19
N VAL A 34 -0.09 2.19 21.77
CA VAL A 34 1.22 1.57 21.99
C VAL A 34 2.31 2.34 21.24
N GLY A 35 2.06 2.77 20.01
CA GLY A 35 3.03 3.53 19.21
C GLY A 35 3.41 4.85 19.83
N LEU A 36 2.40 5.61 20.25
CA LEU A 36 2.58 6.88 20.94
C LEU A 36 3.21 6.66 22.32
N GLY A 37 2.80 5.64 23.06
CA GLY A 37 3.41 5.30 24.35
C GLY A 37 4.89 4.94 24.24
N LEU A 38 5.26 4.12 23.25
CA LEU A 38 6.67 3.81 22.95
C LEU A 38 7.43 5.05 22.49
N ALA A 39 6.81 5.90 21.68
CA ALA A 39 7.41 7.15 21.24
C ALA A 39 7.62 8.13 22.40
N LEU A 40 6.68 8.27 23.33
CA LEU A 40 6.72 9.23 24.45
C LEU A 40 7.59 8.73 25.62
N PHE A 41 7.37 7.49 26.05
CA PHE A 41 7.90 6.97 27.31
C PHE A 41 8.96 5.88 27.12
N GLY A 42 9.14 5.39 25.88
CA GLY A 42 10.13 4.36 25.59
C GLY A 42 11.56 4.82 25.92
N ARG A 43 12.34 3.91 26.51
CA ARG A 43 13.79 4.11 26.76
C ARG A 43 14.60 4.27 25.47
N SER A 44 14.10 3.69 24.38
CA SER A 44 14.64 3.80 23.03
C SER A 44 13.53 4.19 22.07
N LEU A 45 13.86 4.94 21.04
CA LEU A 45 12.91 5.35 19.99
C LEU A 45 12.71 4.28 18.90
N LYS A 46 13.60 3.29 18.85
CA LYS A 46 13.61 2.26 17.79
C LYS A 46 12.31 1.43 17.74
N PRO A 47 11.72 0.98 18.86
CA PRO A 47 10.43 0.27 18.83
C PRO A 47 9.29 1.10 18.23
N ALA A 48 9.28 2.42 18.47
CA ALA A 48 8.29 3.32 17.87
C ALA A 48 8.44 3.38 16.34
N LEU A 49 9.67 3.33 15.82
CA LEU A 49 9.93 3.24 14.38
C LEU A 49 9.46 1.91 13.77
N TYR A 50 9.58 0.80 14.51
CA TYR A 50 9.05 -0.48 14.05
C TYR A 50 7.53 -0.44 13.98
N LEU A 51 6.88 0.19 14.97
CA LEU A 51 5.45 0.35 14.95
C LEU A 51 4.97 1.32 13.87
N ALA A 52 5.74 2.35 13.55
CA ALA A 52 5.46 3.20 12.38
C ALA A 52 5.42 2.37 11.08
N ALA A 53 6.36 1.43 10.89
CA ALA A 53 6.32 0.51 9.76
C ALA A 53 5.12 -0.47 9.81
N TYR A 54 4.74 -0.90 11.02
CA TYR A 54 3.54 -1.71 11.25
C TYR A 54 2.24 -0.96 10.85
N VAL A 55 2.14 0.33 11.17
CA VAL A 55 1.01 1.19 10.77
C VAL A 55 0.89 1.24 9.24
N VAL A 56 2.01 1.39 8.52
CA VAL A 56 2.04 1.40 7.04
C VAL A 56 1.45 0.11 6.48
N GLY A 57 1.87 -1.05 7.00
CA GLY A 57 1.32 -2.33 6.55
C GLY A 57 -0.13 -2.57 6.97
N SER A 58 -0.60 -1.90 8.04
CA SER A 58 -1.95 -2.04 8.59
C SER A 58 -2.99 -1.12 7.96
N GLU A 59 -2.59 -0.03 7.29
CA GLU A 59 -3.53 0.98 6.77
C GLU A 59 -4.61 0.34 5.87
N VAL A 60 -4.20 -0.47 4.90
CA VAL A 60 -5.14 -1.15 4.00
C VAL A 60 -5.94 -2.20 4.76
N LEU A 61 -5.35 -2.87 5.75
CA LEU A 61 -6.05 -3.86 6.57
C LEU A 61 -7.20 -3.23 7.35
N TRP A 62 -7.01 -2.06 7.97
CA TRP A 62 -8.08 -1.35 8.68
C TRP A 62 -9.19 -0.91 7.73
N ARG A 63 -8.82 -0.34 6.58
CA ARG A 63 -9.79 0.12 5.58
C ARG A 63 -10.62 -1.03 5.01
N MET A 64 -9.99 -2.14 4.66
CA MET A 64 -10.67 -3.27 4.03
C MET A 64 -11.55 -4.09 4.98
N THR A 65 -11.33 -3.97 6.29
CA THR A 65 -12.12 -4.63 7.33
C THR A 65 -13.24 -3.75 7.87
N GLY A 66 -13.42 -2.53 7.34
CA GLY A 66 -14.45 -1.60 7.80
C GLY A 66 -14.23 -1.13 9.24
N THR A 67 -12.99 -1.10 9.71
CA THR A 67 -12.65 -0.69 11.08
C THR A 67 -13.22 0.71 11.37
N ALA A 68 -13.79 0.92 12.58
CA ALA A 68 -14.45 2.15 13.02
C ALA A 68 -13.48 3.31 13.32
N VAL A 69 -12.59 3.61 12.38
CA VAL A 69 -11.68 4.74 12.41
C VAL A 69 -11.88 5.59 11.16
N PHE A 70 -11.53 6.86 11.24
CA PHE A 70 -11.69 7.76 10.11
C PHE A 70 -10.74 7.41 8.95
N TRP A 71 -11.10 7.81 7.73
CA TRP A 71 -10.46 7.33 6.49
C TRP A 71 -8.93 7.48 6.45
N GLU A 72 -8.41 8.61 6.93
CA GLU A 72 -6.98 8.92 6.91
C GLU A 72 -6.21 8.49 8.18
N TYR A 73 -6.82 7.67 9.04
CA TYR A 73 -6.29 7.26 10.35
C TYR A 73 -4.85 6.76 10.32
N GLY A 74 -4.49 5.90 9.36
CA GLY A 74 -3.14 5.35 9.25
C GLY A 74 -2.07 6.43 9.04
N LYS A 75 -2.34 7.39 8.15
CA LYS A 75 -1.41 8.49 7.85
C LYS A 75 -1.20 9.41 9.05
N TYR A 76 -2.28 9.76 9.75
CA TYR A 76 -2.16 10.59 10.94
C TYR A 76 -1.50 9.86 12.11
N THR A 77 -1.80 8.57 12.31
CA THR A 77 -1.14 7.75 13.34
C THR A 77 0.36 7.65 13.08
N LEU A 78 0.75 7.37 11.83
CA LEU A 78 2.14 7.34 11.39
C LEU A 78 2.83 8.69 11.68
N SER A 79 2.24 9.79 11.21
CA SER A 79 2.80 11.13 11.40
C SER A 79 2.91 11.50 12.88
N ALA A 80 1.91 11.19 13.70
CA ALA A 80 1.93 11.50 15.13
C ALA A 80 3.06 10.76 15.85
N ILE A 81 3.23 9.45 15.61
CA ILE A 81 4.32 8.65 16.18
C ILE A 81 5.68 9.24 15.77
N LEU A 82 5.86 9.53 14.47
CA LEU A 82 7.13 10.02 13.95
C LEU A 82 7.46 11.44 14.42
N LEU A 83 6.47 12.34 14.54
CA LEU A 83 6.67 13.68 15.08
C LEU A 83 7.10 13.63 16.55
N VAL A 84 6.50 12.78 17.37
CA VAL A 84 6.95 12.57 18.77
C VAL A 84 8.39 12.05 18.80
N VAL A 85 8.74 11.09 17.93
CA VAL A 85 10.11 10.60 17.79
C VAL A 85 11.06 11.74 17.41
N ALA A 86 10.68 12.60 16.46
CA ALA A 86 11.48 13.74 16.03
C ALA A 86 11.75 14.72 17.19
N LEU A 87 10.70 15.06 17.94
CA LEU A 87 10.77 15.97 19.08
C LEU A 87 11.66 15.41 20.19
N ARG A 88 11.48 14.14 20.59
CA ARG A 88 12.30 13.52 21.65
C ARG A 88 13.75 13.32 21.25
N ALA A 89 14.01 13.00 19.98
CA ALA A 89 15.38 12.93 19.45
C ALA A 89 16.00 14.31 19.20
N ARG A 90 15.27 15.41 19.46
CA ARG A 90 15.67 16.79 19.16
C ARG A 90 16.23 16.93 17.74
N ARG A 91 15.58 16.26 16.78
CA ARG A 91 16.06 16.26 15.39
C ARG A 91 15.81 17.62 14.76
N SER A 92 16.88 18.34 14.46
CA SER A 92 16.88 19.38 13.44
C SER A 92 16.91 18.67 12.09
N GLY A 93 15.78 18.57 11.38
CA GLY A 93 15.73 17.98 10.05
C GLY A 93 16.79 18.60 9.14
N ALA A 94 17.53 17.76 8.42
CA ALA A 94 18.80 18.16 7.81
C ALA A 94 18.69 19.09 6.60
N SER A 95 17.49 19.51 6.22
CA SER A 95 17.26 20.57 5.26
C SER A 95 15.80 21.04 5.39
N GLY A 96 15.54 22.32 5.11
CA GLY A 96 14.17 22.83 4.98
C GLY A 96 13.41 22.23 3.78
N LEU A 97 14.03 21.35 2.99
CA LEU A 97 13.48 20.82 1.74
C LEU A 97 12.17 20.04 1.90
N PRO A 98 12.00 19.12 2.87
CA PRO A 98 10.72 18.42 3.04
C PRO A 98 9.59 19.40 3.40
N ILE A 99 9.92 20.41 4.21
CA ILE A 99 8.97 21.47 4.61
C ILE A 99 8.62 22.31 3.39
N LEU A 100 9.62 22.75 2.62
CA LEU A 100 9.43 23.51 1.39
C LEU A 100 8.54 22.75 0.40
N TYR A 101 8.80 21.46 0.18
CA TYR A 101 7.96 20.58 -0.64
C TYR A 101 6.49 20.65 -0.21
N PHE A 102 6.21 20.52 1.09
CA PHE A 102 4.84 20.54 1.59
C PHE A 102 4.21 21.93 1.51
N VAL A 103 4.97 22.98 1.84
CA VAL A 103 4.52 24.38 1.76
C VAL A 103 4.12 24.75 0.33
N LEU A 104 4.85 24.28 -0.69
CA LEU A 104 4.53 24.53 -2.09
C LEU A 104 3.19 23.92 -2.53
N LEU A 105 2.61 22.98 -1.76
CA LEU A 105 1.28 22.42 -2.02
C LEU A 105 0.15 23.24 -1.38
N LEU A 106 0.45 24.05 -0.36
CA LEU A 106 -0.54 24.81 0.41
C LEU A 106 -1.30 25.90 -0.37
N PRO A 107 -0.77 26.53 -1.45
CA PRO A 107 -1.55 27.48 -2.24
C PRO A 107 -2.86 26.88 -2.77
N SER A 108 -2.85 25.61 -3.18
CA SER A 108 -4.06 24.90 -3.63
C SER A 108 -5.10 24.72 -2.51
N ALA A 109 -4.65 24.69 -1.25
CA ALA A 109 -5.54 24.57 -0.11
C ALA A 109 -6.37 25.84 0.10
N ILE A 110 -5.76 27.02 -0.09
CA ILE A 110 -6.45 28.31 -0.01
C ILE A 110 -7.56 28.37 -1.06
N ILE A 111 -7.25 27.99 -2.31
CA ILE A 111 -8.24 27.93 -3.39
C ILE A 111 -9.39 26.98 -3.02
N THR A 112 -9.09 25.82 -2.45
CA THR A 112 -10.10 24.83 -2.04
C THR A 112 -11.04 25.39 -0.96
N LEU A 113 -10.48 26.07 0.05
CA LEU A 113 -11.25 26.68 1.14
C LEU A 113 -12.13 27.84 0.67
N SER A 114 -11.70 28.59 -0.34
CA SER A 114 -12.46 29.71 -0.88
C SER A 114 -13.59 29.30 -1.84
N ASN A 115 -13.58 28.07 -2.36
CA ASN A 115 -14.51 27.62 -3.41
C ASN A 115 -15.45 26.49 -2.99
N LEU A 116 -15.23 25.85 -1.84
CA LEU A 116 -16.05 24.73 -1.37
C LEU A 116 -16.58 25.02 0.04
N GLU A 117 -17.77 24.47 0.33
CA GLU A 117 -18.31 24.40 1.69
C GLU A 117 -17.33 23.72 2.64
N TRP A 118 -17.32 24.14 3.91
CA TRP A 118 -16.32 23.73 4.90
C TRP A 118 -16.13 22.20 4.98
N ASP A 119 -17.21 21.44 5.03
CA ASP A 119 -17.12 19.97 5.12
C ASP A 119 -16.55 19.34 3.85
N ALA A 120 -16.91 19.85 2.67
CA ALA A 120 -16.37 19.38 1.40
C ALA A 120 -14.90 19.74 1.27
N ALA A 121 -14.53 20.98 1.61
CA ALA A 121 -13.15 21.44 1.64
C ALA A 121 -12.29 20.59 2.58
N ARG A 122 -12.74 20.36 3.82
CA ARG A 122 -12.02 19.54 4.81
C ARG A 122 -11.77 18.12 4.31
N ARG A 123 -12.76 17.49 3.67
CA ARG A 123 -12.61 16.14 3.09
C ARG A 123 -11.61 16.14 1.94
N GLN A 124 -11.70 17.10 1.02
CA GLN A 124 -10.78 17.21 -0.11
C GLN A 124 -9.34 17.49 0.36
N LEU A 125 -9.15 18.42 1.29
CA LEU A 125 -7.84 18.74 1.85
C LEU A 125 -7.25 17.54 2.58
N SER A 126 -8.02 16.88 3.46
CA SER A 126 -7.53 15.71 4.19
C SER A 126 -7.14 14.58 3.24
N PHE A 127 -7.96 14.29 2.22
CA PHE A 127 -7.67 13.24 1.24
C PHE A 127 -6.42 13.54 0.40
N ASN A 128 -6.24 14.79 -0.05
CA ASN A 128 -5.13 15.15 -0.95
C ASN A 128 -3.82 15.51 -0.22
N LEU A 129 -3.87 16.10 0.98
CA LEU A 129 -2.68 16.58 1.69
C LEU A 129 -2.14 15.60 2.74
N SER A 130 -2.93 14.65 3.23
CA SER A 130 -2.47 13.71 4.28
C SER A 130 -1.31 12.82 3.83
N GLY A 131 -1.33 12.35 2.57
CA GLY A 131 -0.23 11.59 1.98
C GLY A 131 1.07 12.40 1.87
N PRO A 132 1.06 13.55 1.19
CA PRO A 132 2.18 14.49 1.16
C PRO A 132 2.71 14.88 2.54
N PHE A 133 1.82 15.13 3.51
CA PHE A 133 2.19 15.44 4.88
C PHE A 133 2.93 14.27 5.55
N ALA A 134 2.39 13.06 5.45
CA ALA A 134 3.05 11.87 5.98
C ALA A 134 4.43 11.64 5.33
N LEU A 135 4.55 11.88 4.01
CA LEU A 135 5.83 11.79 3.31
C LEU A 135 6.83 12.84 3.82
N MET A 136 6.42 14.10 3.99
CA MET A 136 7.25 15.15 4.58
C MET A 136 7.78 14.71 5.95
N VAL A 137 6.90 14.23 6.83
CA VAL A 137 7.29 13.78 8.18
C VAL A 137 8.26 12.60 8.11
N CYS A 138 8.01 11.62 7.24
CA CYS A 138 8.91 10.49 7.02
C CYS A 138 10.31 10.96 6.58
N VAL A 139 10.41 11.83 5.57
CA VAL A 139 11.71 12.33 5.10
C VAL A 139 12.42 13.12 6.21
N PHE A 140 11.70 13.99 6.93
CA PHE A 140 12.26 14.77 8.04
C PHE A 140 12.87 13.88 9.13
N VAL A 141 12.18 12.81 9.51
CA VAL A 141 12.64 11.90 10.58
C VAL A 141 13.74 10.95 10.11
N PHE A 142 13.62 10.40 8.90
CA PHE A 142 14.51 9.36 8.41
C PHE A 142 15.78 9.86 7.71
N TRP A 143 15.88 11.15 7.39
CA TRP A 143 16.98 11.71 6.58
C TRP A 143 18.39 11.28 7.02
N ASP A 144 18.67 11.33 8.32
CA ASP A 144 19.95 10.90 8.90
C ASP A 144 19.71 9.91 10.04
N LEU A 145 18.72 9.02 9.85
CA LEU A 145 18.51 7.93 10.78
C LEU A 145 19.42 6.76 10.42
N ARG A 146 20.35 6.45 11.32
CA ARG A 146 21.17 5.25 11.19
C ARG A 146 20.44 4.04 11.76
N VAL A 147 20.22 3.05 10.90
CA VAL A 147 19.55 1.80 11.24
C VAL A 147 20.53 0.65 11.00
N SER A 148 20.78 -0.16 12.03
CA SER A 148 21.58 -1.37 11.88
C SER A 148 20.81 -2.44 11.11
N ARG A 149 21.51 -3.43 10.57
CA ARG A 149 20.88 -4.53 9.81
C ARG A 149 19.82 -5.28 10.60
N ALA A 150 20.08 -5.55 11.89
CA ALA A 150 19.12 -6.21 12.76
C ALA A 150 17.82 -5.39 12.90
N GLU A 151 17.95 -4.07 13.00
CA GLU A 151 16.81 -3.16 13.13
C GLU A 151 16.05 -3.03 11.82
N LEU A 152 16.75 -3.02 10.68
CA LEU A 152 16.13 -3.02 9.36
C LEU A 152 15.28 -4.29 9.15
N THR A 153 15.77 -5.46 9.56
CA THR A 153 14.98 -6.69 9.48
C THR A 153 13.76 -6.71 10.41
N ARG A 154 13.80 -5.98 11.53
CA ARG A 154 12.63 -5.79 12.41
C ARG A 154 11.60 -4.86 11.77
N ILE A 155 12.05 -3.78 11.11
CA ILE A 155 11.18 -2.90 10.30
C ILE A 155 10.49 -3.71 9.20
N PHE A 156 11.25 -4.56 8.49
CA PHE A 156 10.70 -5.42 7.45
C PHE A 156 9.65 -6.38 7.99
N ALA A 157 9.94 -7.07 9.10
CA ALA A 157 8.97 -7.96 9.75
C ALA A 157 7.71 -7.22 10.22
N ALA A 158 7.87 -6.02 10.79
CA ALA A 158 6.76 -5.21 11.27
C ALA A 158 5.83 -4.76 10.13
N LEU A 159 6.37 -4.41 8.96
CA LEU A 159 5.57 -4.07 7.78
C LEU A 159 4.89 -5.30 7.18
N MET A 160 5.63 -6.40 7.01
CA MET A 160 5.12 -7.63 6.37
C MET A 160 4.02 -8.31 7.18
N ALA A 161 4.04 -8.18 8.51
CA ALA A 161 3.09 -8.83 9.40
C ALA A 161 1.62 -8.50 9.03
N PRO A 162 1.14 -7.25 9.09
CA PRO A 162 -0.23 -6.92 8.69
C PRO A 162 -0.49 -7.12 7.19
N THR A 163 0.53 -7.06 6.32
CA THR A 163 0.39 -7.44 4.90
C THR A 163 -0.06 -8.91 4.75
N ALA A 164 0.35 -9.81 5.65
CA ALA A 164 -0.15 -11.18 5.68
C ALA A 164 -1.66 -11.25 6.02
N GLY A 165 -2.16 -10.33 6.84
CA GLY A 165 -3.61 -10.19 7.10
C GLY A 165 -4.38 -9.78 5.85
N VAL A 166 -3.87 -8.78 5.11
CA VAL A 166 -4.44 -8.37 3.81
C VAL A 166 -4.44 -9.54 2.82
N SER A 167 -3.32 -10.26 2.75
CA SER A 167 -3.14 -11.45 1.92
C SER A 167 -4.16 -12.55 2.25
N ALA A 168 -4.40 -12.81 3.54
CA ALA A 168 -5.37 -13.82 3.97
C ALA A 168 -6.81 -13.44 3.57
N ILE A 169 -7.19 -12.16 3.74
CA ILE A 169 -8.52 -11.69 3.33
C ILE A 169 -8.69 -11.77 1.81
N ALA A 170 -7.68 -11.37 1.04
CA ALA A 170 -7.68 -11.48 -0.41
C ALA A 170 -7.81 -12.95 -0.86
N LEU A 171 -7.07 -13.87 -0.22
CA LEU A 171 -7.14 -15.30 -0.50
C LEU A 171 -8.56 -15.83 -0.24
N ALA A 172 -9.12 -15.50 0.91
CA ALA A 172 -10.48 -15.89 1.26
C ALA A 172 -11.49 -15.37 0.24
N GLY A 173 -11.30 -14.17 -0.31
CA GLY A 173 -12.12 -13.65 -1.42
C GLY A 173 -12.05 -14.52 -2.67
N VAL A 174 -10.85 -14.92 -3.07
CA VAL A 174 -10.62 -15.82 -4.23
C VAL A 174 -11.24 -17.20 -4.01
N THR A 175 -11.16 -17.76 -2.80
CA THR A 175 -11.62 -19.13 -2.52
C THR A 175 -13.11 -19.23 -2.21
N SER A 176 -13.73 -18.16 -1.69
CA SER A 176 -15.15 -18.17 -1.28
C SER A 176 -16.14 -17.77 -2.38
N THR A 177 -15.66 -17.16 -3.47
CA THR A 177 -16.51 -16.70 -4.56
C THR A 177 -16.10 -17.34 -5.88
N ARG A 178 -17.07 -17.61 -6.77
CA ARG A 178 -16.72 -17.88 -8.18
C ARG A 178 -16.23 -16.58 -8.79
N VAL A 179 -14.91 -16.37 -8.73
CA VAL A 179 -14.29 -15.17 -9.28
C VAL A 179 -14.43 -15.19 -10.80
N SER A 180 -15.20 -14.25 -11.35
CA SER A 180 -15.24 -14.00 -12.79
C SER A 180 -14.10 -13.03 -13.15
N PHE A 181 -13.16 -13.50 -13.96
CA PHE A 181 -12.05 -12.67 -14.43
C PHE A 181 -12.44 -11.94 -15.73
N ASN A 182 -12.54 -10.63 -15.63
CA ASN A 182 -12.80 -9.72 -16.74
C ASN A 182 -11.59 -8.80 -16.95
N ARG A 183 -11.60 -7.95 -18.00
CA ARG A 183 -10.51 -7.00 -18.29
C ARG A 183 -10.37 -5.84 -17.27
N GLY A 184 -11.22 -5.77 -16.25
CA GLY A 184 -11.18 -4.75 -15.20
C GLY A 184 -10.42 -5.19 -13.95
N SER A 185 -10.21 -4.26 -13.01
CA SER A 185 -9.71 -4.60 -11.67
C SER A 185 -10.72 -5.48 -10.92
N ASN A 186 -10.23 -6.42 -10.11
CA ASN A 186 -11.08 -7.45 -9.52
C ASN A 186 -11.23 -7.27 -8.00
N PHE A 187 -12.45 -6.91 -7.57
CA PHE A 187 -12.78 -6.71 -6.17
C PHE A 187 -12.85 -8.03 -5.38
N ALA A 188 -13.32 -9.12 -5.99
CA ALA A 188 -13.42 -10.41 -5.32
C ALA A 188 -12.03 -10.94 -4.92
N SER A 189 -11.05 -10.85 -5.82
CA SER A 189 -9.65 -11.21 -5.53
C SER A 189 -8.93 -10.20 -4.62
N SER A 190 -9.55 -9.05 -4.34
CA SER A 190 -9.06 -8.03 -3.41
C SER A 190 -9.81 -8.07 -2.07
N GLY A 191 -10.56 -9.14 -1.80
CA GLY A 191 -11.32 -9.31 -0.56
C GLY A 191 -12.51 -8.35 -0.40
N GLY A 192 -13.04 -7.84 -1.51
CA GLY A 192 -14.12 -6.85 -1.54
C GLY A 192 -13.66 -5.40 -1.45
N PHE A 193 -12.35 -5.14 -1.37
CA PHE A 193 -11.80 -3.79 -1.22
C PHE A 193 -11.09 -3.29 -2.49
N GLY A 194 -10.74 -2.00 -2.51
CA GLY A 194 -10.12 -1.32 -3.65
C GLY A 194 -8.88 -2.03 -4.19
N PRO A 195 -8.93 -2.64 -5.40
CA PRO A 195 -7.85 -3.50 -5.91
C PRO A 195 -6.50 -2.81 -6.02
N ASN A 196 -6.49 -1.51 -6.33
CA ASN A 196 -5.26 -0.71 -6.41
C ASN A 196 -4.55 -0.60 -5.06
N GLN A 197 -5.29 -0.44 -3.95
CA GLN A 197 -4.70 -0.32 -2.61
C GLN A 197 -4.19 -1.68 -2.11
N VAL A 198 -4.99 -2.75 -2.33
CA VAL A 198 -4.62 -4.12 -1.97
C VAL A 198 -3.38 -4.58 -2.76
N SER A 199 -3.37 -4.34 -4.08
CA SER A 199 -2.22 -4.62 -4.95
C SER A 199 -0.95 -3.93 -4.45
N ALA A 200 -1.04 -2.64 -4.09
CA ALA A 200 0.10 -1.84 -3.65
C ALA A 200 0.70 -2.35 -2.32
N VAL A 201 -0.11 -2.63 -1.30
CA VAL A 201 0.41 -3.11 0.00
C VAL A 201 0.99 -4.52 -0.10
N LEU A 202 0.37 -5.42 -0.88
CA LEU A 202 0.91 -6.77 -1.12
C LEU A 202 2.25 -6.70 -1.86
N ALA A 203 2.32 -5.88 -2.91
CA ALA A 203 3.55 -5.70 -3.68
C ALA A 203 4.66 -5.05 -2.84
N LEU A 204 4.32 -4.10 -1.96
CA LEU A 204 5.26 -3.54 -0.97
C LEU A 204 5.79 -4.62 -0.01
N GLY A 205 4.93 -5.52 0.47
CA GLY A 205 5.35 -6.68 1.27
C GLY A 205 6.31 -7.60 0.52
N ALA A 206 6.06 -7.86 -0.76
CA ALA A 206 6.95 -8.64 -1.62
C ALA A 206 8.30 -7.94 -1.84
N LEU A 207 8.29 -6.63 -2.09
CA LEU A 207 9.51 -5.80 -2.22
C LEU A 207 10.36 -5.88 -0.96
N VAL A 208 9.74 -5.71 0.21
CA VAL A 208 10.42 -5.75 1.50
C VAL A 208 11.02 -7.13 1.78
N ALA A 209 10.31 -8.21 1.46
CA ALA A 209 10.84 -9.57 1.56
C ALA A 209 12.04 -9.79 0.62
N LEU A 210 11.98 -9.24 -0.60
CA LEU A 210 13.08 -9.28 -1.56
C LEU A 210 14.31 -8.48 -1.07
N MET A 211 14.10 -7.30 -0.49
CA MET A 211 15.16 -6.51 0.15
C MET A 211 15.74 -7.20 1.39
N TRP A 212 14.96 -8.01 2.11
CA TRP A 212 15.47 -8.84 3.20
C TRP A 212 16.38 -9.95 2.66
N LEU A 213 16.04 -10.60 1.54
CA LEU A 213 16.90 -11.62 0.92
C LEU A 213 18.28 -11.09 0.49
N LEU A 214 18.42 -9.77 0.25
CA LEU A 214 19.72 -9.14 -0.02
C LEU A 214 20.65 -9.07 1.21
N GLN A 215 20.11 -9.21 2.42
CA GLN A 215 20.91 -9.12 3.63
C GLN A 215 21.87 -10.31 3.72
N ASP A 216 23.07 -10.05 4.25
CA ASP A 216 24.04 -11.10 4.55
C ASP A 216 23.48 -12.07 5.61
N ARG A 217 23.89 -13.34 5.54
CA ARG A 217 23.65 -14.36 6.58
C ARG A 217 22.17 -14.68 6.87
N VAL A 218 21.28 -14.53 5.90
CA VAL A 218 19.89 -15.05 6.01
C VAL A 218 19.92 -16.58 6.08
N ARG A 219 19.38 -17.15 7.16
CA ARG A 219 19.32 -18.61 7.38
C ARG A 219 18.46 -19.29 6.29
N PRO A 220 18.79 -20.52 5.85
CA PRO A 220 18.05 -21.21 4.78
C PRO A 220 16.54 -21.31 5.02
N GLY A 221 16.12 -21.67 6.25
CA GLY A 221 14.69 -21.72 6.60
C GLY A 221 13.99 -20.36 6.49
N LEU A 222 14.68 -19.26 6.84
CA LEU A 222 14.13 -17.91 6.66
C LEU A 222 14.08 -17.52 5.18
N LYS A 223 15.06 -17.93 4.36
CA LYS A 223 15.01 -17.71 2.91
C LYS A 223 13.78 -18.36 2.29
N ALA A 224 13.46 -19.60 2.69
CA ALA A 224 12.27 -20.30 2.21
C ALA A 224 10.98 -19.54 2.56
N VAL A 225 10.86 -19.06 3.80
CA VAL A 225 9.72 -18.24 4.23
C VAL A 225 9.62 -16.94 3.44
N LEU A 226 10.74 -16.26 3.19
CA LEU A 226 10.76 -15.01 2.41
C LEU A 226 10.40 -15.25 0.95
N PHE A 227 10.92 -16.32 0.31
CA PHE A 227 10.53 -16.69 -1.05
C PHE A 227 9.04 -17.03 -1.14
N ALA A 228 8.52 -17.81 -0.19
CA ALA A 228 7.09 -18.09 -0.12
C ALA A 228 6.27 -16.80 0.00
N ALA A 229 6.67 -15.87 0.89
CA ALA A 229 6.00 -14.58 1.03
C ALA A 229 6.05 -13.74 -0.25
N ILE A 230 7.20 -13.66 -0.94
CA ILE A 230 7.33 -12.96 -2.23
C ILE A 230 6.35 -13.55 -3.25
N THR A 231 6.38 -14.88 -3.41
CA THR A 231 5.51 -15.57 -4.37
C THR A 231 4.04 -15.36 -4.05
N THR A 232 3.62 -15.56 -2.80
CA THR A 232 2.22 -15.39 -2.39
C THR A 232 1.75 -13.95 -2.56
N PHE A 233 2.50 -12.97 -2.05
CA PHE A 233 2.08 -11.57 -2.12
C PHE A 233 2.09 -11.03 -3.55
N ALA A 234 3.10 -11.38 -4.36
CA ALA A 234 3.14 -10.96 -5.76
C ALA A 234 2.03 -11.62 -6.59
N ALA A 235 1.78 -12.92 -6.39
CA ALA A 235 0.71 -13.62 -7.09
C ALA A 235 -0.68 -13.05 -6.76
N GLN A 236 -0.95 -12.78 -5.48
CA GLN A 236 -2.20 -12.13 -5.09
C GLN A 236 -2.31 -10.70 -5.59
N SER A 237 -1.22 -9.93 -5.55
CA SER A 237 -1.18 -8.59 -6.14
C SER A 237 -1.54 -8.63 -7.63
N ALA A 238 -1.03 -9.62 -8.38
CA ALA A 238 -1.40 -9.83 -9.79
C ALA A 238 -2.89 -10.16 -9.97
N LEU A 239 -3.44 -11.05 -9.13
CA LEU A 239 -4.85 -11.47 -9.18
C LEU A 239 -5.85 -10.33 -8.93
N THR A 240 -5.44 -9.23 -8.30
CA THR A 240 -6.27 -8.01 -8.17
C THR A 240 -6.53 -7.31 -9.52
N PHE A 241 -5.79 -7.65 -10.58
CA PHE A 241 -5.82 -7.01 -11.90
C PHE A 241 -5.47 -5.51 -11.86
N SER A 242 -4.81 -5.07 -10.79
CA SER A 242 -4.18 -3.76 -10.65
C SER A 242 -2.68 -3.86 -10.94
N ARG A 243 -2.25 -3.26 -12.06
CA ARG A 243 -0.86 -3.28 -12.52
C ARG A 243 0.10 -2.47 -11.63
N GLY A 244 -0.43 -1.41 -11.00
CA GLY A 244 0.37 -0.41 -10.30
C GLY A 244 1.28 -0.99 -9.21
N GLY A 245 0.79 -1.92 -8.38
CA GLY A 245 1.58 -2.50 -7.30
C GLY A 245 2.84 -3.22 -7.78
N LEU A 246 2.71 -4.07 -8.81
CA LEU A 246 3.85 -4.81 -9.38
C LEU A 246 4.80 -3.87 -10.13
N TYR A 247 4.29 -2.87 -10.84
CA TYR A 247 5.12 -1.86 -11.51
C TYR A 247 5.93 -1.04 -10.51
N PHE A 248 5.30 -0.56 -9.42
CA PHE A 248 6.02 0.16 -8.36
C PHE A 248 7.05 -0.72 -7.68
N THR A 249 6.79 -2.02 -7.50
CA THR A 249 7.77 -2.96 -6.96
C THR A 249 8.97 -3.13 -7.89
N GLY A 250 8.75 -3.29 -9.19
CA GLY A 250 9.83 -3.37 -10.18
C GLY A 250 10.68 -2.10 -10.21
N LEU A 251 10.05 -0.93 -10.22
CA LEU A 251 10.75 0.36 -10.22
C LEU A 251 11.53 0.60 -8.91
N ALA A 252 10.91 0.33 -7.77
CA ALA A 252 11.55 0.48 -6.47
C ALA A 252 12.70 -0.54 -6.29
N TRP A 253 12.53 -1.76 -6.77
CA TRP A 253 13.61 -2.75 -6.81
C TRP A 253 14.75 -2.29 -7.71
N ALA A 254 14.48 -1.77 -8.91
CA ALA A 254 15.51 -1.25 -9.80
C ALA A 254 16.32 -0.11 -9.16
N ALA A 255 15.62 0.86 -8.54
CA ALA A 255 16.26 1.97 -7.82
C ALA A 255 17.10 1.47 -6.62
N GLY A 256 16.55 0.55 -5.82
CA GLY A 256 17.25 -0.04 -4.68
C GLY A 256 18.45 -0.91 -5.11
N ALA A 257 18.27 -1.74 -6.14
CA ALA A 257 19.30 -2.58 -6.74
C ALA A 257 20.47 -1.73 -7.24
N PHE A 258 20.21 -0.61 -7.91
CA PHE A 258 21.23 0.34 -8.33
C PHE A 258 22.06 0.86 -7.14
N TYR A 259 21.39 1.23 -6.04
CA TYR A 259 22.06 1.68 -4.82
C TYR A 259 22.91 0.58 -4.16
N TYR A 260 22.40 -0.65 -4.06
CA TYR A 260 23.09 -1.78 -3.42
C TYR A 260 24.18 -2.42 -4.29
N ALA A 261 24.12 -2.31 -5.62
CA ALA A 261 25.03 -2.96 -6.56
C ALA A 261 26.43 -2.32 -6.67
N ARG A 262 26.82 -1.43 -5.75
CA ARG A 262 28.15 -0.78 -5.75
C ARG A 262 29.32 -1.76 -5.55
N GLY A 263 29.11 -2.87 -4.83
CA GLY A 263 30.14 -3.90 -4.62
C GLY A 263 29.95 -5.11 -5.53
N ARG A 264 31.05 -5.72 -6.01
CA ARG A 264 31.01 -6.89 -6.91
C ARG A 264 30.17 -8.04 -6.35
N GLN A 265 30.36 -8.39 -5.07
CA GLN A 265 29.62 -9.48 -4.43
C GLN A 265 28.12 -9.16 -4.33
N THR A 266 27.76 -7.94 -3.92
CA THR A 266 26.36 -7.51 -3.81
C THR A 266 25.69 -7.45 -5.18
N ARG A 267 26.41 -6.97 -6.21
CA ARG A 267 25.93 -6.96 -7.61
C ARG A 267 25.58 -8.35 -8.11
N LEU A 268 26.45 -9.34 -7.87
CA LEU A 268 26.17 -10.74 -8.23
C LEU A 268 24.94 -11.29 -7.49
N ARG A 269 24.77 -10.95 -6.20
CA ARG A 269 23.59 -11.36 -5.44
C ARG A 269 22.31 -10.70 -5.95
N VAL A 270 22.35 -9.41 -6.26
CA VAL A 270 21.22 -8.68 -6.85
C VAL A 270 20.82 -9.32 -8.18
N ALA A 271 21.80 -9.61 -9.05
CA ALA A 271 21.55 -10.27 -10.33
C ALA A 271 20.97 -11.68 -10.14
N ALA A 272 21.58 -12.49 -9.26
CA ALA A 272 21.12 -13.85 -8.98
C ALA A 272 19.70 -13.88 -8.37
N LEU A 273 19.38 -12.98 -7.43
CA LEU A 273 18.04 -12.87 -6.86
C LEU A 273 17.01 -12.39 -7.88
N SER A 274 17.37 -11.38 -8.69
CA SER A 274 16.48 -10.90 -9.75
C SER A 274 16.19 -12.00 -10.75
N LEU A 275 17.21 -12.74 -11.19
CA LEU A 275 17.05 -13.88 -12.09
C LEU A 275 16.21 -14.98 -11.45
N ALA A 276 16.45 -15.32 -10.17
CA ALA A 276 15.68 -16.34 -9.48
C ALA A 276 14.19 -15.97 -9.37
N VAL A 277 13.88 -14.73 -8.99
CA VAL A 277 12.49 -14.25 -8.89
C VAL A 277 11.83 -14.22 -10.27
N LEU A 278 12.52 -13.72 -11.31
CA LEU A 278 11.99 -13.71 -12.66
C LEU A 278 11.79 -15.12 -13.22
N ALA A 279 12.69 -16.05 -12.95
CA ALA A 279 12.57 -17.44 -13.35
C ALA A 279 11.37 -18.11 -12.66
N VAL A 280 11.22 -17.94 -11.34
CA VAL A 280 10.05 -18.44 -10.60
C VAL A 280 8.76 -17.79 -11.13
N ALA A 281 8.78 -16.49 -11.41
CA ALA A 281 7.62 -15.80 -11.98
C ALA A 281 7.24 -16.38 -13.35
N ALA A 282 8.21 -16.51 -14.27
CA ALA A 282 7.99 -16.96 -15.63
C ALA A 282 7.61 -18.44 -15.75
N VAL A 283 8.25 -19.31 -14.96
CA VAL A 283 8.08 -20.77 -15.06
C VAL A 283 6.92 -21.28 -14.20
N LEU A 284 6.73 -20.70 -13.00
CA LEU A 284 5.76 -21.21 -12.03
C LEU A 284 4.57 -20.28 -11.87
N VAL A 285 4.78 -19.00 -11.56
CA VAL A 285 3.68 -18.13 -11.11
C VAL A 285 2.77 -17.71 -12.27
N VAL A 286 3.32 -17.07 -13.30
CA VAL A 286 2.55 -16.53 -14.42
C VAL A 286 1.76 -17.64 -15.13
N PRO A 287 2.34 -18.79 -15.53
CA PRO A 287 1.56 -19.84 -16.20
C PRO A 287 0.40 -20.36 -15.35
N ARG A 288 0.60 -20.51 -14.03
CA ARG A 288 -0.46 -20.94 -13.12
C ARG A 288 -1.55 -19.89 -13.00
N LEU A 289 -1.20 -18.61 -12.88
CA LEU A 289 -2.19 -17.53 -12.84
C LEU A 289 -2.93 -17.36 -14.17
N GLU A 290 -2.26 -17.53 -15.32
CA GLU A 290 -2.92 -17.51 -16.63
C GLU A 290 -3.94 -18.65 -16.74
N SER A 291 -3.54 -19.87 -16.38
CA SER A 291 -4.45 -21.02 -16.38
C SER A 291 -5.66 -20.81 -15.46
N PHE A 292 -5.43 -20.20 -14.29
CA PHE A 292 -6.47 -19.90 -13.31
C PHE A 292 -7.42 -18.77 -13.77
N THR A 293 -6.90 -17.81 -14.52
CA THR A 293 -7.67 -16.64 -14.99
C THR A 293 -8.24 -16.82 -16.39
N GLY A 294 -8.00 -17.96 -17.05
CA GLY A 294 -8.41 -18.22 -18.42
C GLY A 294 -7.74 -17.28 -19.44
N GLY A 295 -6.48 -16.91 -19.21
CA GLY A 295 -5.71 -15.99 -20.07
C GLY A 295 -5.97 -14.50 -19.84
N LYS A 296 -6.87 -14.15 -18.92
CA LYS A 296 -7.31 -12.75 -18.70
C LYS A 296 -6.28 -11.90 -17.98
N LEU A 297 -5.34 -12.51 -17.27
CA LEU A 297 -4.26 -11.79 -16.61
C LEU A 297 -3.33 -11.18 -17.67
N SER A 298 -2.89 -11.95 -18.67
CA SER A 298 -2.06 -11.44 -19.75
C SER A 298 -2.79 -10.39 -20.58
N ASP A 299 -4.06 -10.62 -20.92
CA ASP A 299 -4.91 -9.60 -21.58
C ASP A 299 -4.84 -8.26 -20.83
N ARG A 300 -4.94 -8.29 -19.50
CA ARG A 300 -4.93 -7.09 -18.65
C ARG A 300 -3.57 -6.41 -18.58
N PHE A 301 -2.49 -7.18 -18.53
CA PHE A 301 -1.14 -6.63 -18.38
C PHE A 301 -0.53 -6.17 -19.71
N GLN A 302 -0.99 -6.71 -20.83
CA GLN A 302 -0.61 -6.28 -22.19
C GLN A 302 -1.44 -5.09 -22.68
N ASP A 303 -2.66 -4.92 -22.19
CA ASP A 303 -3.51 -3.77 -22.51
C ASP A 303 -2.96 -2.48 -21.87
N MET A 304 -2.07 -1.80 -22.60
CA MET A 304 -1.44 -0.54 -22.21
C MET A 304 -2.33 0.70 -22.40
N ASP A 305 -3.63 0.52 -22.73
CA ASP A 305 -4.57 1.63 -22.78
C ASP A 305 -4.60 2.31 -21.38
N PRO A 306 -4.32 3.62 -21.30
CA PRO A 306 -4.34 4.36 -20.05
C PRO A 306 -5.77 4.62 -19.55
N THR A 307 -6.75 3.87 -20.03
CA THR A 307 -8.13 3.81 -19.54
C THR A 307 -8.83 5.16 -19.74
N ARG A 308 -8.72 5.71 -20.96
CA ARG A 308 -9.23 7.04 -21.34
C ARG A 308 -8.63 8.22 -20.56
N ARG A 309 -7.56 8.02 -19.78
CA ARG A 309 -6.88 9.12 -19.10
C ARG A 309 -6.20 10.06 -20.09
N GLU A 310 -5.81 9.59 -21.27
CA GLU A 310 -5.37 10.50 -22.33
C GLU A 310 -6.50 11.44 -22.75
N LYS A 311 -7.74 10.95 -22.80
CA LYS A 311 -8.90 11.80 -23.12
C LYS A 311 -9.20 12.80 -22.01
N ILE A 312 -9.05 12.42 -20.74
CA ILE A 312 -9.22 13.36 -19.61
C ILE A 312 -8.16 14.46 -19.69
N VAL A 313 -6.88 14.10 -19.87
CA VAL A 313 -5.79 15.06 -20.01
C VAL A 313 -5.99 15.96 -21.24
N GLN A 314 -6.39 15.40 -22.39
CA GLN A 314 -6.71 16.18 -23.59
C GLN A 314 -7.88 17.13 -23.35
N ILE A 315 -8.93 16.69 -22.66
CA ILE A 315 -10.09 17.52 -22.31
C ILE A 315 -9.66 18.64 -21.34
N GLU A 316 -8.83 18.35 -20.35
CA GLU A 316 -8.32 19.35 -19.39
C GLU A 316 -7.38 20.36 -20.06
N LEU A 317 -6.47 19.90 -20.92
CA LEU A 317 -5.60 20.76 -21.72
C LEU A 317 -6.40 21.63 -22.70
N ALA A 318 -7.40 21.05 -23.38
CA ALA A 318 -8.27 21.78 -24.30
C ALA A 318 -9.20 22.77 -23.60
N ARG A 319 -9.55 22.54 -22.32
CA ARG A 319 -10.40 23.44 -21.53
C ARG A 319 -9.65 24.63 -20.93
N GLY A 320 -8.31 24.64 -21.02
CA GLY A 320 -7.47 25.64 -20.36
C GLY A 320 -7.48 25.47 -18.83
N ALA A 321 -6.31 25.62 -18.20
CA ALA A 321 -6.04 25.28 -16.80
C ALA A 321 -6.84 26.06 -15.70
N TRP A 322 -7.93 26.75 -16.05
CA TRP A 322 -8.56 27.76 -15.19
C TRP A 322 -10.09 27.86 -15.32
N ARG A 323 -10.80 26.73 -15.29
CA ARG A 323 -12.25 26.75 -15.02
C ARG A 323 -12.58 25.77 -13.87
N PRO A 324 -13.29 26.21 -12.81
CA PRO A 324 -13.68 25.30 -11.74
C PRO A 324 -14.60 24.20 -12.29
N PRO A 325 -14.53 22.97 -11.74
CA PRO A 325 -15.42 21.89 -12.15
C PRO A 325 -16.86 22.31 -11.90
N LEU A 326 -17.74 22.03 -12.86
CA LEU A 326 -19.17 22.26 -12.74
C LEU A 326 -19.65 21.59 -11.45
N THR A 327 -20.27 22.36 -10.56
CA THR A 327 -21.11 21.80 -9.51
C THR A 327 -22.10 20.84 -10.18
N PRO A 328 -22.35 19.64 -9.62
CA PRO A 328 -23.35 18.76 -10.19
C PRO A 328 -24.69 19.46 -10.06
N SER A 329 -25.14 20.07 -11.17
CA SER A 329 -26.51 20.57 -11.27
C SER A 329 -27.45 19.39 -11.05
N SER A 330 -28.50 19.63 -10.27
CA SER A 330 -29.55 18.71 -9.83
C SER A 330 -30.43 18.16 -10.97
N ARG A 331 -29.90 17.95 -12.17
CA ARG A 331 -30.60 17.26 -13.26
C ARG A 331 -30.11 15.83 -13.31
N GLY A 332 -31.02 14.93 -12.93
CA GLY A 332 -30.79 13.50 -12.88
C GLY A 332 -30.13 12.96 -14.14
N TRP A 333 -29.23 11.99 -13.93
CA TRP A 333 -28.85 11.04 -14.94
C TRP A 333 -30.11 10.35 -15.49
N SER A 334 -30.67 10.85 -16.59
CA SER A 334 -31.55 10.04 -17.44
C SER A 334 -30.67 9.11 -18.27
N GLY A 335 -30.18 8.06 -17.62
CA GLY A 335 -29.65 6.89 -18.30
C GLY A 335 -30.81 6.17 -18.97
N SER A 336 -30.88 6.25 -20.28
CA SER A 336 -31.65 5.35 -21.13
C SER A 336 -31.24 3.92 -20.82
N THR A 337 -32.12 3.19 -20.12
CA THR A 337 -32.12 1.74 -20.11
C THR A 337 -33.55 1.29 -20.33
N ASP A 338 -33.83 0.95 -21.58
CA ASP A 338 -34.87 0.02 -21.97
C ASP A 338 -34.80 -1.19 -21.03
N CYS A 339 -35.84 -1.36 -20.24
CA CYS A 339 -36.11 -2.58 -19.49
C CYS A 339 -37.59 -2.90 -19.68
N SER A 340 -37.89 -3.57 -20.79
CA SER A 340 -39.19 -4.15 -21.10
C SER A 340 -39.48 -5.32 -20.16
N VAL A 341 -39.98 -5.01 -18.97
CA VAL A 341 -40.66 -6.00 -18.12
C VAL A 341 -42.14 -5.97 -18.45
N SER A 342 -42.55 -6.96 -19.25
CA SER A 342 -43.94 -7.32 -19.50
C SER A 342 -44.66 -7.62 -18.17
N ARG A 343 -45.60 -6.76 -17.78
CA ARG A 343 -46.65 -7.13 -16.82
C ARG A 343 -47.86 -7.61 -17.61
N ARG A 344 -48.13 -8.91 -17.59
CA ARG A 344 -49.48 -9.43 -17.86
C ARG A 344 -50.29 -9.32 -16.58
N ARG A 345 -51.49 -8.75 -16.72
CA ARG A 345 -52.65 -9.07 -15.88
C ARG A 345 -53.15 -10.46 -16.23
#